data_AF-A0A0G9KV49-F1
#
_entry.id   AF-A0A0G9KV49-F1
#
_cell.length_a   1.000
_cell.length_b   1.000
_cell.length_c   1.000
_cell.angle_alpha   90.00
_cell.angle_beta   90.00
_cell.angle_gamma   90.00
#
_symmetry.space_group_name_H-M   'P 1'
#
loop_
_entity.id
_entity.type
_entity.pdbx_description
1 polymer ?
#
loop_
_entity_poly.entity_id
_entity_poly.type
_entity_poly.pdbx_seq_one_letter_code
_entity_poly.pdbx_strand_id
1 'polypeptide(L)'
;MIISSNAKQSFSSTSGIKVTQNNSSSTNQSKNTEATSVNISQNTLQTLNLLSSLKEETFIKPTQNGYVNAETVAADNRLNEVYSKANQENKKFANPEQHIRDKYYSSSYPYYIEGLSNKEREVAYDHEMDYLKNNKLVHINYMDPNLKDLTVINGYVEVLEEQAFNRDAVNSQFQDLLDKYSIDIPKDTKLTFTIDPYDYKVSVSGSDDKNLTSLIEDVINTADNSKALFNHIYKSTLEHTNSQISKEKSEKKSVFHEIKNKTGYDLRDLQNVDGKFLTEDGTDILDLYKEGVLKSKDIPEEYKGLIFDSYSSKLSELAKKGFENSPDLVLSIDYKNGSFYDIGQSENLGVGQRDWITTLKASKTRTFGEAFKEYRVDDNIDKNEIIKNILNLKKSNFQGIKSKDNSLFEKYGDNPELIKLLLMQKYLLGKDIDNKFLEDIIKNQNNFINES
;
A
#
# COMPACT_ATOMS: atom_id res chain seq x y z
N MET A 1 52.92 -22.98 11.25
CA MET A 1 53.16 -22.29 12.53
C MET A 1 52.55 -20.90 12.40
N ILE A 2 51.50 -20.65 13.18
CA ILE A 2 50.77 -19.38 13.29
C ILE A 2 51.64 -18.41 14.10
N ILE A 3 51.87 -17.18 13.64
CA ILE A 3 51.84 -15.96 14.49
C ILE A 3 51.35 -14.79 13.62
N SER A 4 50.33 -14.13 14.16
CA SER A 4 49.65 -12.94 13.68
C SER A 4 50.08 -11.69 14.45
N SER A 5 49.81 -10.53 13.83
CA SER A 5 49.16 -9.34 14.44
C SER A 5 49.98 -8.04 14.67
N ASN A 6 49.31 -6.97 14.21
CA ASN A 6 49.10 -5.66 14.83
C ASN A 6 50.21 -4.60 14.82
N ALA A 7 50.18 -3.74 13.79
CA ALA A 7 50.58 -2.35 13.90
C ALA A 7 49.33 -1.46 14.02
N LYS A 8 49.06 -0.91 15.21
CA LYS A 8 48.19 0.25 15.39
C LYS A 8 49.08 1.50 15.35
N GLN A 9 48.94 2.33 14.31
CA GLN A 9 49.53 3.67 14.28
C GLN A 9 48.74 4.58 15.21
N SER A 10 49.46 5.21 16.15
CA SER A 10 48.97 6.26 17.03
C SER A 10 48.97 7.60 16.28
N PHE A 11 47.82 8.28 16.22
CA PHE A 11 47.78 9.70 15.91
C PHE A 11 48.03 10.50 17.21
N SER A 12 49.13 11.26 17.25
CA SER A 12 49.37 12.29 18.27
C SER A 12 48.88 13.63 17.73
N SER A 13 47.80 14.18 18.28
CA SER A 13 47.40 15.57 18.04
C SER A 13 47.94 16.46 19.17
N THR A 14 48.71 17.48 18.79
CA THR A 14 49.41 18.43 19.66
C THR A 14 48.55 19.60 20.18
N SER A 15 47.23 19.40 20.29
CA SER A 15 46.30 20.35 20.92
C SER A 15 45.23 19.56 21.68
N GLY A 16 45.57 19.06 22.85
CA GLY A 16 44.68 18.21 23.64
C GLY A 16 43.50 18.98 24.22
N ILE A 17 42.29 18.69 23.74
CA ILE A 17 41.04 19.06 24.44
C ILE A 17 40.98 18.20 25.71
N LYS A 18 41.03 18.84 26.88
CA LYS A 18 40.90 18.15 28.16
C LYS A 18 39.44 18.19 28.61
N VAL A 19 38.71 17.10 28.39
CA VAL A 19 37.35 16.94 28.92
C VAL A 19 37.45 16.71 30.42
N THR A 20 36.83 17.57 31.23
CA THR A 20 36.87 17.48 32.70
C THR A 20 35.46 17.31 33.25
N GLN A 21 35.29 16.34 34.14
CA GLN A 21 34.01 15.92 34.71
C GLN A 21 33.74 16.73 35.98
N ASN A 22 32.70 17.57 35.99
CA ASN A 22 32.27 18.28 37.21
C ASN A 22 31.07 17.55 37.82
N ASN A 23 31.34 16.66 38.77
CA ASN A 23 30.36 16.31 39.80
C ASN A 23 30.55 17.30 40.95
N SER A 24 29.50 18.04 41.27
CA SER A 24 29.46 19.04 42.33
C SER A 24 30.00 18.48 43.65
N SER A 25 31.19 18.90 44.08
CA SER A 25 31.62 19.20 45.46
C SER A 25 33.11 19.59 45.52
N SER A 26 33.35 20.87 45.85
CA SER A 26 34.53 21.43 46.54
C SER A 26 35.85 21.77 45.80
N THR A 27 36.16 23.07 45.93
CA THR A 27 37.44 23.77 46.15
C THR A 27 38.55 23.83 45.08
N ASN A 28 38.67 25.03 44.50
CA ASN A 28 39.87 25.79 44.13
C ASN A 28 41.22 25.05 44.12
N GLN A 29 41.84 24.98 42.93
CA GLN A 29 43.25 25.33 42.78
C GLN A 29 43.56 25.78 41.35
N SER A 30 44.12 26.99 41.26
CA SER A 30 44.61 27.65 40.05
C SER A 30 45.80 26.94 39.42
N LYS A 31 45.84 26.88 38.08
CA LYS A 31 47.05 27.17 37.26
C LYS A 31 46.67 27.30 35.79
N ASN A 32 47.07 28.42 35.21
CA ASN A 32 46.91 28.77 33.80
C ASN A 32 47.57 27.74 32.87
N THR A 33 46.73 27.03 32.14
CA THR A 33 46.87 26.77 30.70
C THR A 33 45.52 27.11 30.10
N GLU A 34 45.47 27.81 28.97
CA GLU A 34 44.22 28.06 28.22
C GLU A 34 43.66 26.72 27.70
N ALA A 35 43.08 25.94 28.61
CA ALA A 35 42.21 24.83 28.29
C ALA A 35 40.81 25.42 28.28
N THR A 36 40.22 25.55 27.09
CA THR A 36 38.78 25.76 26.94
C THR A 36 38.07 24.54 27.54
N SER A 37 37.63 24.66 28.79
CA SER A 37 36.83 23.63 29.45
C SER A 37 35.43 23.66 28.83
N VAL A 38 35.13 22.71 27.94
CA VAL A 38 33.77 22.50 27.44
C VAL A 38 32.99 21.81 28.55
N ASN A 39 31.99 22.51 29.11
CA ASN A 39 31.11 21.96 30.13
C ASN A 39 30.04 21.11 29.43
N ILE A 40 30.35 19.83 29.20
CA ILE A 40 29.45 18.86 28.57
C ILE A 40 28.64 18.19 29.68
N SER A 41 27.31 18.19 29.55
CA SER A 41 26.46 17.47 30.50
C SER A 41 26.79 15.97 30.49
N GLN A 42 26.64 15.28 31.63
CA GLN A 42 26.92 13.85 31.71
C GLN A 42 26.11 13.04 30.69
N ASN A 43 24.86 13.44 30.44
CA ASN A 43 23.98 12.82 29.47
C ASN A 43 24.54 13.00 28.05
N THR A 44 24.93 14.22 27.67
CA THR A 44 25.53 14.49 26.35
C THR A 44 26.80 13.64 26.12
N LEU A 45 27.65 13.49 27.14
CA LEU A 45 28.86 12.67 27.02
C LEU A 45 28.52 11.17 26.86
N GLN A 46 27.51 10.68 27.58
CA GLN A 46 27.04 9.30 27.44
C GLN A 46 26.46 9.05 26.06
N THR A 47 25.65 9.97 25.53
CA THR A 47 25.10 9.88 24.18
C THR A 47 26.20 9.84 23.12
N LEU A 48 27.20 10.73 23.20
CA LEU A 48 28.34 10.75 22.27
C LEU A 48 29.15 9.44 22.32
N ASN A 49 29.37 8.88 23.51
CA ASN A 49 30.02 7.59 23.66
C ASN A 49 29.19 6.46 23.01
N LEU A 50 27.86 6.48 23.18
CA LEU A 50 27.00 5.47 22.58
C LEU A 50 26.98 5.58 21.04
N LEU A 51 26.91 6.80 20.50
CA LEU A 51 27.04 7.08 19.07
C LEU A 51 28.35 6.52 18.50
N SER A 52 29.46 6.67 19.24
CA SER A 52 30.78 6.15 18.82
C SER A 52 30.92 4.62 18.86
N SER A 53 29.99 3.90 19.52
CA SER A 53 30.10 2.45 19.78
C SER A 53 29.42 1.53 18.76
N LEU A 54 28.82 2.09 17.70
CA LEU A 54 28.31 1.47 16.47
C LEU A 54 27.93 -0.03 16.54
N LYS A 55 26.74 -0.29 17.08
CA LYS A 55 25.76 -1.18 16.44
C LYS A 55 24.60 -0.33 15.95
N GLU A 56 24.63 0.01 14.66
CA GLU A 56 23.60 0.78 13.96
C GLU A 56 22.37 -0.09 13.72
N GLU A 57 21.45 -0.08 14.66
CA GLU A 57 20.13 -0.68 14.48
C GLU A 57 19.15 0.40 14.03
N THR A 58 18.37 0.11 12.99
CA THR A 58 17.21 0.92 12.61
C THR A 58 16.05 0.62 13.56
N PHE A 59 15.61 1.63 14.31
CA PHE A 59 14.49 1.57 15.24
C PHE A 59 13.15 1.79 14.54
N ILE A 60 13.11 2.79 13.65
CA ILE A 60 11.89 3.17 12.94
C ILE A 60 11.60 2.13 11.84
N LYS A 61 10.51 1.37 11.99
CA LYS A 61 10.09 0.26 11.12
C LYS A 61 8.63 0.46 10.71
N PRO A 62 8.34 1.38 9.78
CA PRO A 62 6.97 1.83 9.50
C PRO A 62 6.07 0.78 8.84
N THR A 63 6.65 -0.32 8.33
CA THR A 63 5.92 -1.38 7.62
C THR A 63 5.83 -2.70 8.41
N GLN A 64 6.26 -2.73 9.68
CA GLN A 64 6.36 -3.96 10.47
C GLN A 64 5.62 -3.86 11.80
N ASN A 65 4.44 -3.22 11.81
CA ASN A 65 3.71 -2.93 13.05
C ASN A 65 2.55 -3.90 13.32
N GLY A 66 2.14 -4.70 12.33
CA GLY A 66 1.15 -5.76 12.53
C GLY A 66 -0.26 -5.24 12.81
N TYR A 67 -0.73 -4.26 12.05
CA TYR A 67 -2.12 -3.80 12.13
C TYR A 67 -3.08 -4.96 11.84
N VAL A 68 -4.14 -5.06 12.62
CA VAL A 68 -5.20 -6.05 12.46
C VAL A 68 -6.54 -5.34 12.58
N ASN A 69 -7.35 -5.42 11.52
CA ASN A 69 -8.69 -4.83 11.52
C ASN A 69 -9.64 -5.62 12.43
N ALA A 70 -10.38 -4.91 13.28
CA ALA A 70 -11.28 -5.51 14.27
C ALA A 70 -12.49 -6.21 13.64
N GLU A 71 -13.05 -5.65 12.56
CA GLU A 71 -14.17 -6.25 11.84
C GLU A 71 -13.78 -7.56 11.15
N THR A 72 -12.57 -7.62 10.56
CA THR A 72 -11.97 -8.85 10.02
C THR A 72 -11.83 -9.92 11.11
N VAL A 73 -11.27 -9.57 12.27
CA VAL A 73 -11.14 -10.51 13.40
C VAL A 73 -12.50 -11.01 13.89
N ALA A 74 -13.50 -10.13 13.96
CA ALA A 74 -14.84 -10.50 14.37
C ALA A 74 -15.49 -11.49 13.39
N ALA A 75 -15.34 -11.25 12.08
CA ALA A 75 -15.84 -12.14 11.05
C ALA A 75 -15.14 -13.51 11.07
N ASP A 76 -13.80 -13.52 11.13
CA ASP A 76 -13.00 -14.74 11.17
C ASP A 76 -13.34 -15.60 12.38
N ASN A 77 -13.46 -14.98 13.56
CA ASN A 77 -13.84 -15.69 14.78
C ASN A 77 -15.25 -16.27 14.68
N ARG A 78 -16.22 -15.49 14.14
CA ARG A 78 -17.60 -15.95 13.96
C ARG A 78 -17.68 -17.17 13.05
N LEU A 79 -17.02 -17.10 11.88
CA LEU A 79 -17.03 -18.22 10.94
C LEU A 79 -16.32 -19.45 11.50
N ASN A 80 -15.16 -19.29 12.12
CA ASN A 80 -14.45 -20.41 12.74
C ASN A 80 -15.27 -21.08 13.85
N GLU A 81 -15.99 -20.30 14.67
CA GLU A 81 -16.88 -20.85 15.68
C GLU A 81 -18.03 -21.66 15.05
N VAL A 82 -18.70 -21.10 14.04
CA VAL A 82 -19.83 -21.77 13.36
C VAL A 82 -19.38 -23.06 12.68
N TYR A 83 -18.33 -23.00 11.87
CA TYR A 83 -17.92 -24.13 11.05
C TYR A 83 -17.14 -25.19 11.81
N SER A 84 -16.42 -24.84 12.88
CA SER A 84 -15.85 -25.85 13.78
C SER A 84 -16.92 -26.71 14.45
N LYS A 85 -18.01 -26.09 14.93
CA LYS A 85 -19.16 -26.80 15.53
C LYS A 85 -19.89 -27.64 14.47
N ALA A 86 -20.19 -27.07 13.30
CA ALA A 86 -20.82 -27.80 12.22
C ALA A 86 -20.00 -29.03 11.79
N ASN A 87 -18.68 -28.88 11.66
CA ASN A 87 -17.78 -29.98 11.30
C ASN A 87 -17.77 -31.12 12.32
N GLN A 88 -17.87 -30.82 13.62
CA GLN A 88 -17.99 -31.85 14.66
C GLN A 88 -19.26 -32.67 14.50
N GLU A 89 -20.38 -32.04 14.13
CA GLU A 89 -21.64 -32.74 13.86
C GLU A 89 -21.60 -33.53 12.56
N ASN A 90 -21.08 -32.95 11.47
CA ASN A 90 -21.00 -33.61 10.16
C ASN A 90 -20.20 -34.91 10.21
N LYS A 91 -19.11 -34.94 11.00
CA LYS A 91 -18.26 -36.13 11.17
C LYS A 91 -18.96 -37.29 11.88
N LYS A 92 -20.15 -37.10 12.45
CA LYS A 92 -20.98 -38.18 13.03
C LYS A 92 -21.74 -38.97 11.98
N PHE A 93 -21.87 -38.44 10.76
CA PHE A 93 -22.56 -39.11 9.66
C PHE A 93 -21.62 -40.08 8.92
N ALA A 94 -22.17 -41.18 8.40
CA ALA A 94 -21.39 -42.18 7.67
C ALA A 94 -20.71 -41.63 6.40
N ASN A 95 -21.34 -40.64 5.75
CA ASN A 95 -20.75 -39.89 4.65
C ASN A 95 -20.94 -38.37 4.90
N PRO A 96 -19.97 -37.71 5.56
CA PRO A 96 -20.06 -36.30 5.91
C PRO A 96 -20.18 -35.37 4.69
N GLU A 97 -19.50 -35.68 3.59
CA GLU A 97 -19.56 -34.86 2.37
C GLU A 97 -20.95 -34.87 1.74
N GLN A 98 -21.54 -36.06 1.62
CA GLN A 98 -22.90 -36.21 1.11
C GLN A 98 -23.92 -35.57 2.06
N HIS A 99 -23.74 -35.72 3.37
CA HIS A 99 -24.56 -35.05 4.38
C HIS A 99 -24.56 -33.52 4.18
N ILE A 100 -23.38 -32.89 4.04
CA ILE A 100 -23.25 -31.46 3.78
C ILE A 100 -23.93 -31.09 2.47
N ARG A 101 -23.69 -31.84 1.38
CA ARG A 101 -24.33 -31.58 0.09
C ARG A 101 -25.85 -31.59 0.18
N ASP A 102 -26.43 -32.57 0.88
CA ASP A 102 -27.88 -32.70 1.00
C ASP A 102 -28.49 -31.63 1.92
N LYS A 103 -27.79 -31.22 2.99
CA LYS A 103 -28.19 -30.07 3.84
C LYS A 103 -28.45 -28.81 3.00
N TYR A 104 -27.63 -28.57 1.99
CA TYR A 104 -27.76 -27.37 1.16
C TYR A 104 -28.58 -27.58 -0.10
N TYR A 105 -28.61 -28.76 -0.74
CA TYR A 105 -29.19 -28.90 -2.08
C TYR A 105 -30.36 -29.88 -2.21
N SER A 106 -30.76 -30.56 -1.14
CA SER A 106 -31.82 -31.57 -1.18
C SER A 106 -33.00 -31.16 -0.30
N SER A 107 -34.03 -30.51 -0.85
CA SER A 107 -35.19 -29.98 -0.10
C SER A 107 -36.03 -31.03 0.63
N SER A 108 -35.92 -32.30 0.24
CA SER A 108 -36.55 -33.44 0.91
C SER A 108 -35.69 -34.04 2.03
N TYR A 109 -34.46 -33.56 2.24
CA TYR A 109 -33.54 -34.08 3.23
C TYR A 109 -33.91 -33.60 4.65
N PRO A 110 -33.90 -34.47 5.68
CA PRO A 110 -34.31 -34.07 7.03
C PRO A 110 -33.52 -32.93 7.67
N TYR A 111 -32.29 -32.69 7.19
CA TYR A 111 -31.40 -31.62 7.67
C TYR A 111 -31.28 -30.46 6.67
N TYR A 112 -32.19 -30.35 5.70
CA TYR A 112 -32.17 -29.28 4.72
C TYR A 112 -32.27 -27.90 5.38
N ILE A 113 -31.42 -26.97 4.95
CA ILE A 113 -31.38 -25.59 5.46
C ILE A 113 -32.27 -24.71 4.59
N GLU A 114 -33.38 -24.27 5.17
CA GLU A 114 -34.35 -23.33 4.58
C GLU A 114 -33.92 -21.86 4.76
N GLY A 115 -34.53 -20.95 3.98
CA GLY A 115 -34.39 -19.50 4.18
C GLY A 115 -33.08 -18.87 3.67
N LEU A 116 -32.20 -19.63 3.02
CA LEU A 116 -31.01 -19.13 2.34
C LEU A 116 -31.27 -18.88 0.86
N SER A 117 -30.72 -17.78 0.34
CA SER A 117 -30.61 -17.59 -1.12
C SER A 117 -29.63 -18.58 -1.74
N ASN A 118 -29.67 -18.73 -3.06
CA ASN A 118 -28.73 -19.56 -3.83
C ASN A 118 -27.28 -19.18 -3.55
N LYS A 119 -26.97 -17.88 -3.47
CA LYS A 119 -25.60 -17.43 -3.19
C LYS A 119 -25.17 -17.75 -1.76
N GLU A 120 -26.06 -17.54 -0.79
CA GLU A 120 -25.77 -17.87 0.61
C GLU A 120 -25.58 -19.36 0.82
N ARG A 121 -26.38 -20.17 0.12
CA ARG A 121 -26.32 -21.62 0.11
C ARG A 121 -25.02 -22.14 -0.47
N GLU A 122 -24.58 -21.59 -1.61
CA GLU A 122 -23.28 -21.89 -2.22
C GLU A 122 -22.13 -21.56 -1.26
N VAL A 123 -22.10 -20.35 -0.71
CA VAL A 123 -21.03 -19.90 0.19
C VAL A 123 -20.97 -20.74 1.46
N ALA A 124 -22.12 -20.98 2.10
CA ALA A 124 -22.16 -21.76 3.34
C ALA A 124 -21.78 -23.23 3.11
N TYR A 125 -22.20 -23.81 1.98
CA TYR A 125 -21.77 -25.14 1.54
C TYR A 125 -20.25 -25.20 1.35
N ASP A 126 -19.67 -24.25 0.62
CA ASP A 126 -18.23 -24.23 0.31
C ASP A 126 -17.39 -24.08 1.59
N HIS A 127 -17.78 -23.19 2.51
CA HIS A 127 -17.09 -23.05 3.79
C HIS A 127 -17.17 -24.31 4.65
N GLU A 128 -18.34 -24.96 4.71
CA GLU A 128 -18.51 -26.19 5.49
C GLU A 128 -17.68 -27.35 4.91
N MET A 129 -17.61 -27.42 3.57
CA MET A 129 -16.79 -28.38 2.85
C MET A 129 -15.28 -28.11 3.00
N ASP A 130 -14.87 -26.85 2.95
CA ASP A 130 -13.49 -26.42 3.19
C ASP A 130 -13.05 -26.78 4.62
N TYR A 131 -13.89 -26.48 5.62
CA TYR A 131 -13.63 -26.84 7.01
C TYR A 131 -13.58 -28.35 7.23
N LEU A 132 -14.44 -29.13 6.56
CA LEU A 132 -14.40 -30.59 6.62
C LEU A 132 -13.05 -31.13 6.14
N LYS A 133 -12.54 -30.59 5.02
CA LYS A 133 -11.28 -31.03 4.39
C LYS A 133 -10.04 -30.57 5.15
N ASN A 134 -10.02 -29.30 5.56
CA ASN A 134 -8.81 -28.63 6.06
C ASN A 134 -8.79 -28.42 7.57
N ASN A 135 -9.91 -28.67 8.26
CA ASN A 135 -10.11 -28.40 9.69
C ASN A 135 -9.86 -26.93 10.09
N LYS A 136 -9.99 -26.03 9.09
CA LYS A 136 -9.96 -24.56 9.16
C LYS A 136 -10.55 -24.02 7.86
N LEU A 137 -10.96 -22.76 7.86
CA LEU A 137 -11.23 -22.04 6.61
C LEU A 137 -9.91 -21.59 5.98
N VAL A 138 -9.68 -21.99 4.74
CA VAL A 138 -8.58 -21.52 3.89
C VAL A 138 -9.02 -20.32 3.06
N HIS A 139 -10.30 -20.30 2.66
CA HIS A 139 -10.88 -19.21 1.90
C HIS A 139 -12.14 -18.70 2.59
N ILE A 140 -12.16 -17.40 2.89
CA ILE A 140 -13.29 -16.73 3.51
C ILE A 140 -14.03 -15.90 2.47
N ASN A 141 -15.33 -16.14 2.37
CA ASN A 141 -16.26 -15.34 1.59
C ASN A 141 -17.21 -14.58 2.52
N TYR A 142 -17.06 -13.25 2.58
CA TYR A 142 -17.85 -12.39 3.45
C TYR A 142 -19.35 -12.28 3.09
N MET A 143 -19.81 -12.93 2.03
CA MET A 143 -21.25 -13.07 1.73
C MET A 143 -21.94 -14.14 2.58
N ASP A 144 -21.19 -14.87 3.41
CA ASP A 144 -21.69 -15.91 4.30
C ASP A 144 -22.92 -15.45 5.11
N PRO A 145 -24.00 -16.25 5.18
CA PRO A 145 -25.20 -15.87 5.91
C PRO A 145 -24.98 -15.67 7.41
N ASN A 146 -23.94 -16.27 8.00
CA ASN A 146 -23.59 -16.14 9.43
C ASN A 146 -22.91 -14.81 9.78
N LEU A 147 -22.61 -13.97 8.79
CA LEU A 147 -21.98 -12.66 9.00
C LEU A 147 -22.94 -11.49 8.83
N LYS A 148 -24.21 -11.74 8.46
CA LYS A 148 -25.17 -10.70 8.05
C LYS A 148 -25.31 -9.55 9.03
N ASP A 149 -25.25 -9.81 10.33
CA ASP A 149 -25.41 -8.84 11.42
C ASP A 149 -24.11 -8.09 11.76
N LEU A 150 -22.96 -8.61 11.34
CA LEU A 150 -21.67 -7.96 11.62
C LEU A 150 -21.46 -6.75 10.71
N THR A 151 -20.72 -5.77 11.24
CA THR A 151 -20.30 -4.59 10.49
C THR A 151 -19.40 -4.97 9.32
N VAL A 152 -19.69 -4.41 8.15
CA VAL A 152 -18.88 -4.63 6.94
C VAL A 152 -17.53 -3.91 7.05
N ILE A 153 -16.48 -4.55 6.53
CA ILE A 153 -15.17 -3.92 6.38
C ILE A 153 -15.24 -2.87 5.27
N ASN A 154 -14.88 -1.63 5.59
CA ASN A 154 -14.73 -0.57 4.61
C ASN A 154 -13.23 -0.37 4.31
N GLY A 155 -12.79 -0.81 3.13
CA GLY A 155 -11.36 -0.81 2.79
C GLY A 155 -10.71 0.58 2.82
N TYR A 156 -11.46 1.66 2.57
CA TYR A 156 -10.89 3.00 2.71
C TYR A 156 -10.67 3.38 4.19
N VAL A 157 -11.67 3.13 5.04
CA VAL A 157 -11.54 3.36 6.49
C VAL A 157 -10.43 2.49 7.09
N GLU A 158 -10.33 1.23 6.66
CA GLU A 158 -9.30 0.30 7.11
C GLU A 158 -7.89 0.84 6.85
N VAL A 159 -7.63 1.36 5.64
CA VAL A 159 -6.34 1.98 5.30
C VAL A 159 -6.02 3.16 6.21
N LEU A 160 -7.02 3.98 6.55
CA LEU A 160 -6.84 5.15 7.43
C LEU A 160 -6.56 4.73 8.88
N GLU A 161 -7.28 3.72 9.38
CA GLU A 161 -7.03 3.13 10.70
C GLU A 161 -5.64 2.50 10.78
N GLU A 162 -5.20 1.80 9.72
CA GLU A 162 -3.85 1.27 9.61
C GLU A 162 -2.79 2.38 9.63
N GLN A 163 -2.99 3.47 8.88
CA GLN A 163 -2.08 4.61 8.87
C GLN A 163 -1.98 5.27 10.25
N ALA A 164 -3.09 5.44 10.96
CA ALA A 164 -3.12 5.95 12.33
C ALA A 164 -2.37 5.02 13.30
N PHE A 165 -2.60 3.72 13.20
CA PHE A 165 -1.89 2.71 14.00
C PHE A 165 -0.39 2.72 13.72
N ASN A 166 0.02 2.77 12.45
CA ASN A 166 1.42 2.87 12.06
C ASN A 166 2.07 4.16 12.56
N ARG A 167 1.34 5.27 12.63
CA ARG A 167 1.82 6.52 13.23
C ARG A 167 2.13 6.34 14.71
N ASP A 168 1.30 5.65 15.49
CA ASP A 168 1.55 5.38 16.90
C ASP A 168 2.74 4.45 17.14
N ALA A 169 2.89 3.44 16.29
CA ALA A 169 4.04 2.55 16.33
C ALA A 169 5.34 3.31 16.02
N VAL A 170 5.35 4.18 15.00
CA VAL A 170 6.51 5.03 14.66
C VAL A 170 6.81 6.02 15.78
N ASN A 171 5.79 6.61 16.42
CA ASN A 171 5.97 7.46 17.60
C ASN A 171 6.71 6.70 18.72
N SER A 172 6.30 5.46 18.99
CA SER A 172 6.91 4.60 20.02
C SER A 172 8.34 4.20 19.65
N GLN A 173 8.58 3.80 18.40
CA GLN A 173 9.92 3.46 17.89
C GLN A 173 10.88 4.65 17.94
N PHE A 174 10.39 5.86 17.67
CA PHE A 174 11.18 7.07 17.81
C PHE A 174 11.48 7.37 19.28
N GLN A 175 10.53 7.13 20.19
CA GLN A 175 10.77 7.23 21.62
C GLN A 175 11.83 6.22 22.09
N ASP A 176 11.74 4.96 21.66
CA ASP A 176 12.75 3.92 21.97
C ASP A 176 14.15 4.34 21.49
N LEU A 177 14.23 5.00 20.33
CA LEU A 177 15.47 5.56 19.81
C LEU A 177 16.00 6.67 20.74
N LEU A 178 15.16 7.64 21.14
CA LEU A 178 15.56 8.69 22.07
C LEU A 178 16.02 8.12 23.42
N ASP A 179 15.27 7.16 23.97
CA ASP A 179 15.53 6.50 25.25
C ASP A 179 16.87 5.76 25.23
N LYS A 180 17.16 5.04 24.14
CA LYS A 180 18.46 4.36 23.94
C LYS A 180 19.63 5.32 24.09
N TYR A 181 19.48 6.54 23.58
CA TYR A 181 20.51 7.58 23.61
C TYR A 181 20.34 8.56 24.78
N SER A 182 19.41 8.29 25.70
CA SER A 182 19.11 9.11 26.89
C SER A 182 18.81 10.57 26.55
N ILE A 183 18.01 10.77 25.50
CA ILE A 183 17.56 12.09 25.04
C ILE A 183 16.15 12.36 25.55
N ASP A 184 16.01 13.38 26.39
CA ASP A 184 14.72 13.87 26.84
C ASP A 184 14.32 15.13 26.06
N ILE A 185 13.17 15.11 25.40
CA ILE A 185 12.58 16.30 24.80
C ILE A 185 11.69 16.97 25.85
N PRO A 186 11.96 18.25 26.24
CA PRO A 186 11.17 18.92 27.25
C PRO A 186 9.69 18.99 26.86
N LYS A 187 8.81 18.85 27.85
CA LYS A 187 7.37 18.91 27.65
C LYS A 187 6.98 20.20 26.92
N ASP A 188 6.03 20.07 26.00
CA ASP A 188 5.49 21.13 25.17
C ASP A 188 6.46 21.78 24.17
N THR A 189 7.70 21.28 24.07
CA THR A 189 8.61 21.63 22.98
C THR A 189 8.01 21.18 21.66
N LYS A 190 7.92 22.11 20.71
CA LYS A 190 7.48 21.85 19.34
C LYS A 190 8.73 21.77 18.47
N LEU A 191 8.94 20.63 17.85
CA LEU A 191 10.04 20.44 16.91
C LEU A 191 9.48 20.20 15.52
N THR A 192 10.19 20.68 14.49
CA THR A 192 9.91 20.34 13.10
C THR A 192 11.10 19.59 12.55
N PHE A 193 10.85 18.39 12.03
CA PHE A 193 11.82 17.52 11.39
C PHE A 193 11.69 17.71 9.89
N THR A 194 12.73 18.22 9.24
CA THR A 194 12.79 18.44 7.79
C THR A 194 13.81 17.50 7.19
N ILE A 195 13.40 16.72 6.18
CA ILE A 195 14.21 15.63 5.63
C ILE A 195 14.56 15.91 4.18
N ASP A 196 15.85 15.92 3.88
CA ASP A 196 16.38 16.01 2.53
C ASP A 196 16.05 14.72 1.73
N PRO A 197 15.53 14.82 0.50
CA PRO A 197 15.08 13.64 -0.25
C PRO A 197 16.21 12.79 -0.84
N TYR A 198 17.45 13.28 -0.85
CA TYR A 198 18.58 12.70 -1.56
C TYR A 198 19.48 11.89 -0.64
N ASP A 199 19.86 12.48 0.49
CA ASP A 199 20.70 11.83 1.49
C ASP A 199 19.88 11.38 2.72
N TYR A 200 18.59 11.70 2.76
CA TYR A 200 17.70 11.44 3.88
C TYR A 200 18.17 12.06 5.19
N LYS A 201 19.03 13.10 5.14
CA LYS A 201 19.47 13.81 6.33
C LYS A 201 18.32 14.63 6.91
N VAL A 202 18.15 14.51 8.21
CA VAL A 202 17.18 15.29 8.98
C VAL A 202 17.86 16.54 9.52
N SER A 203 17.17 17.67 9.40
CA SER A 203 17.40 18.89 10.17
C SER A 203 16.23 19.11 11.14
N VAL A 204 16.53 19.52 12.37
CA VAL A 204 15.54 19.74 13.44
C VAL A 204 15.51 21.22 13.82
N SER A 205 14.31 21.79 13.84
CA SER A 205 14.06 23.19 14.25
C SER A 205 12.95 23.29 15.28
N GLY A 206 12.71 24.48 15.84
CA GLY A 206 11.63 24.76 16.80
C GLY A 206 12.05 24.84 18.27
N SER A 207 13.33 24.62 18.58
CA SER A 207 13.92 24.83 19.91
C SER A 207 15.13 25.76 19.85
N ASP A 208 15.29 26.63 20.86
CA ASP A 208 16.48 27.46 21.04
C ASP A 208 17.68 26.67 21.61
N ASP A 209 17.43 25.48 22.14
CA ASP A 209 18.49 24.57 22.60
C ASP A 209 19.12 23.84 21.41
N LYS A 210 20.17 24.47 20.86
CA LYS A 210 20.94 23.93 19.74
C LYS A 210 21.63 22.59 20.07
N ASN A 211 21.98 22.35 21.33
CA ASN A 211 22.62 21.09 21.70
C ASN A 211 21.60 19.96 21.62
N LEU A 212 20.38 20.20 22.10
CA LEU A 212 19.28 19.23 21.99
C LEU A 212 18.94 18.94 20.52
N THR A 213 18.77 19.96 19.68
CA THR A 213 18.42 19.74 18.27
C THR A 213 19.52 18.98 17.53
N SER A 214 20.78 19.34 17.72
CA SER A 214 21.90 18.61 17.10
C SER A 214 22.02 17.17 17.60
N LEU A 215 21.75 16.92 18.89
CA LEU A 215 21.76 15.56 19.43
C LEU A 215 20.65 14.68 18.83
N ILE A 216 19.46 15.26 18.64
CA ILE A 216 18.34 14.59 17.98
C ILE A 216 18.68 14.31 16.51
N GLU A 217 19.26 15.29 15.80
CA GLU A 217 19.75 15.12 14.41
C GLU A 217 20.77 13.98 14.32
N ASP A 218 21.77 13.96 15.20
CA ASP A 218 22.79 12.90 15.22
C ASP A 218 22.16 11.52 15.43
N VAL A 219 21.20 11.41 16.36
CA VAL A 219 20.55 10.14 16.69
C VAL A 219 19.59 9.67 15.61
N ILE A 220 18.73 10.53 15.07
CA ILE A 220 17.78 10.13 14.03
C ILE A 220 18.46 9.83 12.69
N ASN A 221 19.65 10.38 12.44
CA ASN A 221 20.44 10.08 11.25
C ASN A 221 21.31 8.81 11.42
N THR A 222 21.23 8.09 12.55
CA THR A 222 21.85 6.76 12.69
C THR A 222 21.11 5.70 11.88
N ALA A 223 21.85 4.75 11.30
CA ALA A 223 21.30 3.67 10.48
C ALA A 223 20.34 4.20 9.38
N ASP A 224 19.20 3.56 9.15
CA ASP A 224 18.17 4.00 8.20
C ASP A 224 16.99 4.74 8.86
N ASN A 225 17.12 5.23 10.10
CA ASN A 225 15.99 5.80 10.85
C ASN A 225 15.35 7.01 10.13
N SER A 226 16.17 7.95 9.66
CA SER A 226 15.69 9.13 8.93
C SER A 226 15.02 8.79 7.60
N LYS A 227 15.59 7.84 6.84
CA LYS A 227 15.01 7.31 5.60
C LYS A 227 13.69 6.58 5.86
N ALA A 228 13.60 5.83 6.96
CA ALA A 228 12.37 5.16 7.37
C ALA A 228 11.28 6.19 7.73
N LEU A 229 11.63 7.26 8.46
CA LEU A 229 10.72 8.36 8.74
C LEU A 229 10.26 9.08 7.46
N PHE A 230 11.17 9.37 6.52
CA PHE A 230 10.82 9.93 5.21
C PHE A 230 9.76 9.08 4.50
N ASN A 231 10.00 7.76 4.42
CA ASN A 231 9.09 6.84 3.76
C ASN A 231 7.74 6.74 4.48
N HIS A 232 7.75 6.83 5.81
CA HIS A 232 6.54 6.88 6.61
C HIS A 232 5.71 8.11 6.30
N ILE A 233 6.32 9.30 6.28
CA ILE A 233 5.63 10.56 5.91
C ILE A 233 5.06 10.46 4.49
N TYR A 234 5.87 10.00 3.53
CA TYR A 234 5.44 9.87 2.14
C TYR A 234 4.22 8.94 1.99
N LYS A 235 4.24 7.76 2.63
CA LYS A 235 3.16 6.76 2.59
C LYS A 235 1.92 7.15 3.42
N SER A 236 2.08 8.05 4.38
CA SER A 236 0.97 8.58 5.19
C SER A 236 0.19 9.69 4.47
N THR A 237 0.51 9.98 3.21
CA THR A 237 -0.20 10.98 2.40
C THR A 237 -1.62 10.54 2.11
N LEU A 238 -2.57 11.37 2.53
CA LEU A 238 -4.00 11.15 2.32
C LEU A 238 -4.44 11.70 0.96
N GLU A 239 -5.08 10.85 0.15
CA GLU A 239 -5.73 11.22 -1.13
C GLU A 239 -4.91 12.12 -2.07
N HIS A 240 -3.57 12.02 -2.04
CA HIS A 240 -2.67 12.92 -2.80
C HIS A 240 -2.84 14.42 -2.50
N THR A 241 -3.39 14.76 -1.34
CA THR A 241 -3.66 16.16 -0.94
C THR A 241 -2.48 16.84 -0.25
N ASN A 242 -1.41 16.10 0.07
CA ASN A 242 -0.28 16.66 0.78
C ASN A 242 0.51 17.65 -0.11
N SER A 243 0.49 18.94 0.25
CA SER A 243 1.12 20.03 -0.51
C SER A 243 2.65 19.93 -0.59
N GLN A 244 3.28 19.13 0.27
CA GLN A 244 4.72 18.88 0.20
C GLN A 244 5.07 18.00 -1.01
N ILE A 245 4.11 17.20 -1.51
CA ILE A 245 4.31 16.20 -2.55
C ILE A 245 3.71 16.66 -3.87
N SER A 246 4.48 16.52 -4.94
CA SER A 246 3.98 16.68 -6.31
C SER A 246 4.64 15.65 -7.21
N LYS A 247 4.04 15.40 -8.37
CA LYS A 247 4.61 14.50 -9.37
C LYS A 247 6.04 14.91 -9.74
N GLU A 248 6.26 16.19 -10.02
CA GLU A 248 7.57 16.72 -10.40
C GLU A 248 8.63 16.51 -9.32
N LYS A 249 8.32 16.83 -8.05
CA LYS A 249 9.21 16.60 -6.91
C LYS A 249 9.57 15.12 -6.75
N SER A 250 8.57 14.24 -6.85
CA SER A 250 8.76 12.79 -6.75
C SER A 250 9.59 12.24 -7.92
N GLU A 251 9.38 12.74 -9.13
CA GLU A 251 10.16 12.35 -10.31
C GLU A 251 11.62 12.80 -10.20
N LYS A 252 11.89 14.04 -9.77
CA LYS A 252 13.26 14.54 -9.52
C LYS A 252 14.00 13.64 -8.53
N LYS A 253 13.38 13.34 -7.38
CA LYS A 253 13.92 12.39 -6.39
C LYS A 253 14.19 11.02 -7.02
N SER A 254 13.22 10.46 -7.75
CA SER A 254 13.34 9.13 -8.33
C SER A 254 14.48 9.03 -9.35
N VAL A 255 14.61 10.04 -10.21
CA VAL A 255 15.70 10.12 -11.19
C VAL A 255 17.04 10.20 -10.48
N PHE A 256 17.17 11.06 -9.48
CA PHE A 256 18.40 11.17 -8.69
C PHE A 256 18.87 9.82 -8.14
N HIS A 257 17.98 9.11 -7.43
CA HIS A 257 18.35 7.83 -6.82
C HIS A 257 18.65 6.76 -7.85
N GLU A 258 17.89 6.69 -8.94
CA GLU A 258 18.15 5.72 -10.01
C GLU A 258 19.53 5.95 -10.63
N ILE A 259 19.86 7.19 -11.01
CA ILE A 259 21.16 7.51 -11.61
C ILE A 259 22.29 7.20 -10.62
N LYS A 260 22.19 7.67 -9.37
CA LYS A 260 23.20 7.40 -8.33
C LYS A 260 23.41 5.90 -8.12
N ASN A 261 22.34 5.11 -8.10
CA ASN A 261 22.42 3.66 -7.93
C ASN A 261 23.04 2.93 -9.13
N LYS A 262 22.81 3.40 -10.35
CA LYS A 262 23.30 2.73 -11.58
C LYS A 262 24.68 3.20 -12.04
N THR A 263 25.07 4.43 -11.72
CA THR A 263 26.32 5.04 -12.21
C THR A 263 27.30 5.37 -11.09
N GLY A 264 26.83 5.51 -9.85
CA GLY A 264 27.62 5.97 -8.70
C GLY A 264 27.76 7.50 -8.61
N TYR A 265 27.26 8.26 -9.58
CA TYR A 265 27.37 9.72 -9.60
C TYR A 265 26.18 10.40 -8.91
N ASP A 266 26.49 11.44 -8.15
CA ASP A 266 25.52 12.34 -7.55
C ASP A 266 25.20 13.47 -8.54
N LEU A 267 23.93 13.61 -8.96
CA LEU A 267 23.55 14.61 -9.96
C LEU A 267 23.82 16.05 -9.51
N ARG A 268 23.94 16.30 -8.20
CA ARG A 268 24.24 17.63 -7.64
C ARG A 268 25.69 18.06 -7.90
N ASP A 269 26.58 17.08 -8.09
CA ASP A 269 28.01 17.31 -8.30
C ASP A 269 28.37 17.43 -9.80
N LEU A 270 27.42 17.19 -10.70
CA LEU A 270 27.63 17.20 -12.15
C LEU A 270 27.41 18.58 -12.76
N GLN A 271 28.11 18.86 -13.86
CA GLN A 271 27.87 20.05 -14.65
C GLN A 271 26.58 19.89 -15.46
N ASN A 272 25.66 20.84 -15.33
CA ASN A 272 24.45 20.86 -16.13
C ASN A 272 24.55 21.91 -17.25
N VAL A 273 24.92 21.46 -18.45
CA VAL A 273 25.20 22.32 -19.61
C VAL A 273 24.51 21.76 -20.84
N ASP A 274 23.92 22.63 -21.67
CA ASP A 274 23.24 22.28 -22.92
C ASP A 274 22.19 21.16 -22.80
N GLY A 275 21.46 21.14 -21.68
CA GLY A 275 20.41 20.15 -21.43
C GLY A 275 20.93 18.75 -21.13
N LYS A 276 22.19 18.63 -20.67
CA LYS A 276 22.85 17.38 -20.28
C LYS A 276 23.47 17.50 -18.89
N PHE A 277 23.75 16.36 -18.27
CA PHE A 277 24.57 16.29 -17.07
C PHE A 277 25.91 15.65 -17.46
N LEU A 278 27.00 16.37 -17.21
CA LEU A 278 28.34 15.98 -17.58
C LEU A 278 29.19 15.78 -16.32
N THR A 279 29.99 14.72 -16.32
CA THR A 279 31.09 14.51 -15.36
C THR A 279 32.20 15.54 -15.57
N GLU A 280 33.15 15.61 -14.64
CA GLU A 280 34.29 16.54 -14.71
C GLU A 280 35.14 16.35 -15.99
N ASP A 281 35.24 15.11 -16.50
CA ASP A 281 35.94 14.79 -17.75
C ASP A 281 35.09 14.98 -19.02
N GLY A 282 33.84 15.46 -18.89
CA GLY A 282 32.94 15.75 -20.00
C GLY A 282 32.09 14.57 -20.49
N THR A 283 32.11 13.43 -19.80
CA THR A 283 31.28 12.27 -20.13
C THR A 283 29.80 12.54 -19.81
N ASP A 284 28.90 12.21 -20.75
CA ASP A 284 27.45 12.35 -20.56
C ASP A 284 26.92 11.26 -19.60
N ILE A 285 26.21 11.67 -18.55
CA ILE A 285 25.67 10.73 -17.56
C ILE A 285 24.67 9.76 -18.19
N LEU A 286 24.02 10.14 -19.30
CA LEU A 286 23.05 9.28 -19.98
C LEU A 286 23.73 8.03 -20.57
N ASP A 287 24.95 8.16 -21.06
CA ASP A 287 25.73 7.05 -21.59
C ASP A 287 26.15 6.09 -20.46
N LEU A 288 26.62 6.65 -19.34
CA LEU A 288 26.94 5.88 -18.14
C LEU A 288 25.72 5.16 -17.56
N TYR A 289 24.56 5.83 -17.55
CA TYR A 289 23.30 5.23 -17.13
C TYR A 289 22.89 4.06 -18.02
N LYS A 290 22.99 4.21 -19.35
CA LYS A 290 22.73 3.13 -20.30
C LYS A 290 23.59 1.91 -20.01
N GLU A 291 24.89 2.11 -19.79
CA GLU A 291 25.79 1.03 -19.40
C GLU A 291 25.41 0.38 -18.07
N GLY A 292 25.06 1.19 -17.07
CA GLY A 292 24.63 0.74 -15.75
C GLY A 292 23.38 -0.16 -15.82
N VAL A 293 22.39 0.23 -16.63
CA VAL A 293 21.19 -0.59 -16.87
C VAL A 293 21.52 -1.90 -17.57
N LEU A 294 22.34 -1.85 -18.63
CA LEU A 294 22.72 -3.05 -19.40
C LEU A 294 23.50 -4.07 -18.55
N LYS A 295 24.36 -3.59 -17.64
CA LYS A 295 25.16 -4.43 -16.73
C LYS A 295 24.39 -4.86 -15.48
N SER A 296 23.25 -4.24 -15.18
CA SER A 296 22.44 -4.53 -13.99
C SER A 296 21.94 -5.98 -14.01
N LYS A 297 22.18 -6.70 -12.91
CA LYS A 297 21.68 -8.07 -12.70
C LYS A 297 20.28 -8.11 -12.09
N ASP A 298 19.87 -7.02 -11.44
CA ASP A 298 18.58 -6.90 -10.76
C ASP A 298 17.42 -6.55 -11.71
N ILE A 299 17.72 -6.36 -12.99
CA ILE A 299 16.75 -6.03 -14.03
C ILE A 299 16.72 -7.19 -15.03
N PRO A 300 15.60 -7.90 -15.19
CA PRO A 300 15.44 -8.91 -16.24
C PRO A 300 15.68 -8.29 -17.63
N GLU A 301 16.30 -9.05 -18.52
CA GLU A 301 16.79 -8.55 -19.82
C GLU A 301 15.68 -7.89 -20.64
N GLU A 302 14.48 -8.46 -20.61
CA GLU A 302 13.28 -7.97 -21.30
C GLU A 302 12.79 -6.60 -20.80
N TYR A 303 13.16 -6.18 -19.58
CA TYR A 303 12.74 -4.91 -18.98
C TYR A 303 13.80 -3.81 -19.05
N LYS A 304 15.04 -4.13 -19.44
CA LYS A 304 16.14 -3.14 -19.49
C LYS A 304 15.84 -1.97 -20.40
N GLY A 305 15.30 -2.23 -21.60
CA GLY A 305 14.91 -1.18 -22.54
C GLY A 305 13.85 -0.23 -21.95
N LEU A 306 12.80 -0.79 -21.34
CA LEU A 306 11.72 0.00 -20.75
C LEU A 306 12.19 0.89 -19.59
N ILE A 307 13.06 0.37 -18.72
CA ILE A 307 13.63 1.13 -17.60
C ILE A 307 14.56 2.24 -18.11
N PHE A 308 15.41 1.92 -19.10
CA PHE A 308 16.27 2.92 -19.73
C PHE A 308 15.44 4.05 -20.35
N ASP A 309 14.43 3.72 -21.17
CA ASP A 309 13.59 4.70 -21.87
C ASP A 309 12.82 5.61 -20.89
N SER A 310 12.28 5.02 -19.80
CA SER A 310 11.53 5.78 -18.79
C SER A 310 12.40 6.82 -18.08
N TYR A 311 13.59 6.41 -17.60
CA TYR A 311 14.45 7.31 -16.82
C TYR A 311 15.32 8.21 -17.69
N SER A 312 15.73 7.79 -18.89
CA SER A 312 16.45 8.67 -19.83
C SER A 312 15.61 9.88 -20.24
N SER A 313 14.32 9.67 -20.48
CA SER A 313 13.37 10.75 -20.80
C SER A 313 13.26 11.74 -19.66
N LYS A 314 13.08 11.25 -18.42
CA LYS A 314 12.96 12.09 -17.21
C LYS A 314 14.28 12.80 -16.88
N LEU A 315 15.42 12.12 -17.01
CA LEU A 315 16.75 12.70 -16.84
C LEU A 315 16.99 13.83 -17.83
N SER A 316 16.63 13.63 -19.11
CA SER A 316 16.76 14.66 -20.14
C SER A 316 15.84 15.86 -19.90
N GLU A 317 14.63 15.64 -19.41
CA GLU A 317 13.73 16.74 -19.01
C GLU A 317 14.31 17.54 -17.84
N LEU A 318 14.78 16.83 -16.80
CA LEU A 318 15.43 17.45 -15.64
C LEU A 318 16.69 18.22 -16.05
N ALA A 319 17.50 17.68 -16.96
CA ALA A 319 18.71 18.35 -17.44
C ALA A 319 18.41 19.62 -18.25
N LYS A 320 17.29 19.67 -18.99
CA LYS A 320 16.86 20.88 -19.71
C LYS A 320 16.34 21.98 -18.78
N LYS A 321 15.61 21.60 -17.73
CA LYS A 321 15.15 22.54 -16.70
C LYS A 321 16.31 23.01 -15.80
N GLY A 322 17.20 22.08 -15.51
CA GLY A 322 18.29 22.17 -14.57
C GLY A 322 17.91 21.67 -13.18
N PHE A 323 18.89 21.04 -12.52
CA PHE A 323 18.67 20.38 -11.23
C PHE A 323 18.20 21.39 -10.18
N GLU A 324 18.94 22.48 -9.99
CA GLU A 324 18.62 23.54 -9.00
C GLU A 324 17.33 24.31 -9.31
N ASN A 325 16.87 24.32 -10.57
CA ASN A 325 15.66 25.02 -10.97
C ASN A 325 14.37 24.20 -10.77
N SER A 326 14.50 22.91 -10.46
CA SER A 326 13.38 21.99 -10.27
C SER A 326 13.14 21.77 -8.77
N PRO A 327 11.88 21.76 -8.28
CA PRO A 327 11.60 21.69 -6.84
C PRO A 327 11.95 20.33 -6.23
N ASP A 328 12.42 20.34 -4.98
CA ASP A 328 12.76 19.15 -4.22
C ASP A 328 11.58 18.58 -3.44
N LEU A 329 11.57 17.24 -3.27
CA LEU A 329 10.64 16.53 -2.39
C LEU A 329 11.09 16.61 -0.92
N VAL A 330 11.32 17.82 -0.42
CA VAL A 330 11.60 18.02 1.00
C VAL A 330 10.33 17.73 1.78
N LEU A 331 10.41 16.78 2.71
CA LEU A 331 9.30 16.40 3.59
C LEU A 331 9.58 16.89 4.99
N SER A 332 8.60 17.54 5.59
CA SER A 332 8.62 17.97 6.98
C SER A 332 7.48 17.37 7.76
N ILE A 333 7.73 17.15 9.05
CA ILE A 333 6.73 16.70 10.02
C ILE A 333 6.97 17.36 11.38
N ASP A 334 5.90 17.76 12.04
CA ASP A 334 5.99 18.33 13.38
C ASP A 334 6.03 17.22 14.43
N TYR A 335 6.63 17.49 15.59
CA TYR A 335 6.67 16.60 16.74
C TYR A 335 6.39 17.41 18.01
N LYS A 336 5.50 16.89 18.85
CA LYS A 336 5.21 17.44 20.16
C LYS A 336 4.70 16.34 21.09
N ASN A 337 5.18 16.32 22.32
CA ASN A 337 4.65 15.46 23.40
C ASN A 337 4.47 13.98 22.98
N GLY A 338 5.49 13.38 22.36
CA GLY A 338 5.45 11.97 21.99
C GLY A 338 4.73 11.65 20.68
N SER A 339 4.23 12.64 19.93
CA SER A 339 3.54 12.39 18.66
C SER A 339 4.10 13.23 17.53
N PHE A 340 4.24 12.60 16.37
CA PHE A 340 4.38 13.29 15.09
C PHE A 340 3.03 13.80 14.57
N TYR A 341 3.03 14.94 13.87
CA TYR A 341 1.88 15.63 13.28
C TYR A 341 2.18 16.02 11.84
N ASP A 342 1.32 15.60 10.91
CA ASP A 342 1.54 15.81 9.48
C ASP A 342 1.52 17.29 9.08
N ILE A 343 2.42 17.68 8.17
CA ILE A 343 2.46 19.00 7.55
C ILE A 343 1.98 18.88 6.09
N GLY A 344 1.25 19.89 5.62
CA GLY A 344 0.84 20.01 4.22
C GLY A 344 -0.43 19.24 3.85
N GLN A 345 -1.11 18.60 4.79
CA GLN A 345 -2.40 17.94 4.59
C GLN A 345 -3.44 18.45 5.58
N SER A 346 -4.73 18.40 5.20
CA SER A 346 -5.83 18.92 6.02
C SER A 346 -6.15 18.04 7.22
N GLU A 347 -6.09 16.72 7.03
CA GLU A 347 -6.37 15.73 8.06
C GLU A 347 -5.07 15.19 8.64
N ASN A 348 -5.01 15.08 9.97
CA ASN A 348 -3.79 14.75 10.68
C ASN A 348 -3.89 13.37 11.34
N LEU A 349 -2.82 12.60 11.26
CA LEU A 349 -2.69 11.30 11.91
C LEU A 349 -2.03 11.43 13.29
N GLY A 350 -1.70 12.61 13.76
CA GLY A 350 -1.14 12.82 15.10
C GLY A 350 -2.15 12.46 16.21
N VAL A 351 -1.62 12.07 17.37
CA VAL A 351 -2.44 11.73 18.53
C VAL A 351 -3.33 12.93 18.91
N GLY A 352 -4.62 12.67 19.08
CA GLY A 352 -5.63 13.69 19.40
C GLY A 352 -6.12 14.52 18.22
N GLN A 353 -5.82 14.14 16.97
CA GLN A 353 -6.31 14.81 15.75
C GLN A 353 -7.05 13.88 14.78
N ARG A 354 -7.54 12.73 15.26
CA ARG A 354 -8.07 11.62 14.43
C ARG A 354 -9.58 11.44 14.46
N ASP A 355 -10.32 12.34 15.10
CA ASP A 355 -11.78 12.22 15.25
C ASP A 355 -12.52 12.14 13.89
N TRP A 356 -11.92 12.67 12.84
CA TRP A 356 -12.39 12.57 11.46
C TRP A 356 -12.42 11.13 10.96
N ILE A 357 -11.48 10.26 11.35
CA ILE A 357 -11.48 8.82 10.99
C ILE A 357 -12.69 8.14 11.64
N THR A 358 -12.92 8.40 12.93
CA THR A 358 -14.07 7.84 13.66
C THR A 358 -15.39 8.33 13.09
N THR A 359 -15.48 9.62 12.75
CA THR A 359 -16.65 10.22 12.12
C THR A 359 -16.93 9.60 10.75
N LEU A 360 -15.87 9.43 9.94
CA LEU A 360 -15.96 8.77 8.64
C LEU A 360 -16.43 7.32 8.78
N LYS A 361 -15.82 6.55 9.70
CA LYS A 361 -16.21 5.16 10.00
C LYS A 361 -17.69 5.07 10.35
N ALA A 362 -18.16 5.91 11.27
CA ALA A 362 -19.57 5.97 11.64
C ALA A 362 -20.47 6.27 10.41
N SER A 363 -20.08 7.20 9.54
CA SER A 363 -20.85 7.55 8.33
C SER A 363 -20.92 6.45 7.26
N LYS A 364 -19.97 5.51 7.28
CA LYS A 364 -19.88 4.38 6.32
C LYS A 364 -20.33 3.05 6.92
N THR A 365 -20.69 3.04 8.20
CA THR A 365 -21.08 1.83 8.93
C THR A 365 -22.37 1.27 8.36
N ARG A 366 -22.32 -0.01 8.00
CA ARG A 366 -23.46 -0.85 7.61
C ARG A 366 -23.11 -2.30 7.91
N THR A 367 -24.11 -3.17 7.94
CA THR A 367 -23.88 -4.59 8.14
C THR A 367 -23.48 -5.29 6.84
N PHE A 368 -22.86 -6.48 6.91
CA PHE A 368 -22.63 -7.31 5.73
C PHE A 368 -23.96 -7.65 5.03
N GLY A 369 -25.05 -7.83 5.79
CA GLY A 369 -26.42 -8.03 5.33
C GLY A 369 -26.87 -6.94 4.35
N GLU A 370 -26.69 -5.69 4.76
CA GLU A 370 -27.02 -4.52 3.95
C GLU A 370 -26.06 -4.34 2.77
N ALA A 371 -24.75 -4.54 2.99
CA ALA A 371 -23.71 -4.32 1.98
C ALA A 371 -23.84 -5.26 0.77
N PHE A 372 -24.24 -6.53 0.99
CA PHE A 372 -24.40 -7.51 -0.09
C PHE A 372 -25.86 -7.86 -0.39
N LYS A 373 -26.82 -6.99 -0.05
CA LYS A 373 -28.26 -7.26 -0.25
C LYS A 373 -28.60 -7.62 -1.70
N GLU A 374 -27.99 -6.95 -2.67
CA GLU A 374 -28.25 -7.19 -4.11
C GLU A 374 -27.75 -8.56 -4.58
N TYR A 375 -26.63 -9.05 -4.02
CA TYR A 375 -26.07 -10.37 -4.36
C TYR A 375 -26.81 -11.54 -3.68
N ARG A 376 -27.72 -11.24 -2.75
CA ARG A 376 -28.53 -12.23 -2.03
C ARG A 376 -29.91 -12.42 -2.66
N VAL A 377 -30.21 -11.72 -3.74
CA VAL A 377 -31.45 -11.91 -4.48
C VAL A 377 -31.28 -13.15 -5.34
N ASP A 378 -32.19 -14.11 -5.16
CA ASP A 378 -32.36 -15.19 -6.13
C ASP A 378 -33.05 -14.60 -7.34
N ASP A 379 -32.21 -14.15 -8.26
CA ASP A 379 -32.60 -13.73 -9.58
C ASP A 379 -33.37 -14.87 -10.23
N ASN A 380 -34.71 -14.79 -10.18
CA ASN A 380 -35.59 -15.55 -11.06
C ASN A 380 -35.50 -14.86 -12.43
N ILE A 381 -34.30 -14.86 -13.02
CA ILE A 381 -34.02 -14.26 -14.32
C ILE A 381 -34.83 -15.06 -15.34
N ASP A 382 -35.97 -14.50 -15.73
CA ASP A 382 -36.60 -14.88 -16.98
C ASP A 382 -35.64 -14.46 -18.09
N LYS A 383 -34.93 -15.43 -18.67
CA LYS A 383 -34.02 -15.21 -19.80
C LYS A 383 -34.73 -14.45 -20.94
N ASN A 384 -36.06 -14.55 -21.05
CA ASN A 384 -36.85 -13.81 -22.01
C ASN A 384 -36.95 -12.32 -21.69
N GLU A 385 -36.96 -11.91 -20.43
CA GLU A 385 -36.94 -10.49 -19.99
C GLU A 385 -35.59 -9.83 -20.33
N ILE A 386 -34.48 -10.54 -20.11
CA ILE A 386 -33.14 -10.06 -20.49
C ILE A 386 -33.04 -9.87 -22.00
N ILE A 387 -33.50 -10.85 -22.78
CA ILE A 387 -33.51 -10.76 -24.25
C ILE A 387 -34.40 -9.59 -24.72
N LYS A 388 -35.58 -9.41 -24.11
CA LYS A 388 -36.50 -8.28 -24.42
C LYS A 388 -35.86 -6.92 -24.14
N ASN A 389 -35.15 -6.80 -23.02
CA ASN A 389 -34.48 -5.56 -22.59
C ASN A 389 -33.24 -5.26 -23.46
N ILE A 390 -32.41 -6.26 -23.76
CA ILE A 390 -31.25 -6.11 -24.67
C ILE A 390 -31.70 -5.70 -26.06
N LEU A 391 -32.82 -6.21 -26.56
CA LEU A 391 -33.36 -5.86 -27.87
C LEU A 391 -34.24 -4.59 -27.88
N ASN A 392 -34.46 -3.95 -26.72
CA ASN A 392 -35.22 -2.70 -26.56
C ASN A 392 -36.67 -2.78 -27.11
N LEU A 393 -37.33 -3.93 -26.93
CA LEU A 393 -38.67 -4.20 -27.47
C LEU A 393 -39.76 -3.55 -26.60
N LYS A 394 -40.24 -2.36 -26.97
CA LYS A 394 -41.19 -1.57 -26.17
C LYS A 394 -42.68 -2.02 -26.19
N LYS A 395 -43.07 -3.05 -26.94
CA LYS A 395 -44.47 -3.57 -26.95
C LYS A 395 -44.53 -5.08 -27.16
N SER A 396 -45.47 -5.71 -26.46
CA SER A 396 -45.71 -7.16 -26.39
C SER A 396 -46.17 -7.85 -27.68
N ASN A 397 -46.09 -7.23 -28.86
CA ASN A 397 -46.60 -7.84 -30.08
C ASN A 397 -45.58 -7.73 -31.23
N PHE A 398 -44.80 -8.80 -31.42
CA PHE A 398 -44.14 -9.09 -32.69
C PHE A 398 -45.19 -9.62 -33.70
N GLN A 399 -46.19 -8.80 -34.04
CA GLN A 399 -47.24 -9.17 -35.01
C GLN A 399 -46.80 -9.01 -36.47
N GLY A 400 -45.52 -8.68 -36.71
CA GLY A 400 -45.00 -8.40 -38.06
C GLY A 400 -44.51 -9.60 -38.87
N ILE A 401 -44.33 -10.79 -38.28
CA ILE A 401 -43.98 -12.00 -39.04
C ILE A 401 -44.82 -13.16 -38.52
N LYS A 402 -46.09 -13.22 -38.96
CA LYS A 402 -46.79 -14.51 -39.06
C LYS A 402 -46.42 -15.11 -40.42
N SER A 403 -45.40 -15.97 -40.48
CA SER A 403 -45.54 -17.09 -41.39
C SER A 403 -46.60 -18.01 -40.77
N LYS A 404 -47.47 -18.57 -41.60
CA LYS A 404 -48.36 -19.64 -41.14
C LYS A 404 -47.45 -20.73 -40.53
N ASP A 405 -47.70 -21.02 -39.26
CA ASP A 405 -47.05 -22.03 -38.42
C ASP A 405 -45.76 -21.60 -37.67
N ASN A 406 -45.95 -21.27 -36.38
CA ASN A 406 -45.02 -20.96 -35.28
C ASN A 406 -44.06 -19.75 -35.44
N SER A 407 -43.83 -19.04 -34.32
CA SER A 407 -42.92 -17.88 -34.32
C SER A 407 -41.47 -18.33 -34.50
N LEU A 408 -40.66 -17.58 -35.25
CA LEU A 408 -39.26 -17.92 -35.53
C LEU A 408 -38.40 -18.08 -34.26
N PHE A 409 -38.76 -17.36 -33.20
CA PHE A 409 -38.09 -17.44 -31.90
C PHE A 409 -38.40 -18.77 -31.18
N GLU A 410 -39.61 -19.32 -31.34
CA GLU A 410 -39.93 -20.66 -30.80
C GLU A 410 -39.18 -21.78 -31.53
N LYS A 411 -38.77 -21.58 -32.79
CA LYS A 411 -38.08 -22.61 -33.57
C LYS A 411 -36.56 -22.54 -33.48
N TYR A 412 -35.98 -21.35 -33.29
CA TYR A 412 -34.51 -21.15 -33.33
C TYR A 412 -33.96 -20.31 -32.17
N GLY A 413 -34.79 -19.93 -31.19
CA GLY A 413 -34.41 -19.09 -30.05
C GLY A 413 -33.38 -19.71 -29.12
N ASP A 414 -33.17 -21.03 -29.17
CA ASP A 414 -32.13 -21.72 -28.42
C ASP A 414 -30.83 -21.91 -29.21
N ASN A 415 -30.75 -21.43 -30.47
CA ASN A 415 -29.53 -21.56 -31.29
C ASN A 415 -28.51 -20.47 -30.89
N PRO A 416 -27.39 -20.82 -30.22
CA PRO A 416 -26.45 -19.83 -29.68
C PRO A 416 -25.80 -18.98 -30.77
N GLU A 417 -25.63 -19.54 -31.97
CA GLU A 417 -24.91 -18.88 -33.06
C GLU A 417 -25.78 -17.84 -33.77
N LEU A 418 -27.09 -18.05 -33.79
CA LEU A 418 -28.05 -17.03 -34.25
C LEU A 418 -28.11 -15.85 -33.27
N ILE A 419 -28.16 -16.14 -31.96
CA ILE A 419 -28.13 -15.10 -30.92
C ILE A 419 -26.84 -14.28 -30.99
N LYS A 420 -25.70 -14.95 -31.15
CA LYS A 420 -24.38 -14.31 -31.27
C LYS A 420 -24.27 -13.41 -32.50
N LEU A 421 -24.79 -13.83 -33.66
CA LEU A 421 -24.84 -13.02 -34.88
C LEU A 421 -25.70 -11.75 -34.70
N LEU A 422 -26.86 -11.88 -34.05
CA LEU A 422 -27.76 -10.75 -33.77
C LEU A 422 -27.14 -9.75 -32.78
N LEU A 423 -26.44 -10.24 -31.75
CA LEU A 423 -25.73 -9.40 -30.77
C LEU A 423 -24.50 -8.70 -31.37
N MET A 424 -23.70 -9.41 -32.17
CA MET A 424 -22.52 -8.83 -32.85
C MET A 424 -22.91 -7.67 -33.76
N GLN A 425 -24.02 -7.77 -34.48
CA GLN A 425 -24.43 -6.71 -35.40
C GLN A 425 -24.96 -5.47 -34.68
N LYS A 426 -25.75 -5.63 -33.61
CA LYS A 426 -26.20 -4.49 -32.79
C LYS A 426 -25.02 -3.73 -32.18
N TYR A 427 -24.01 -4.47 -31.72
CA TYR A 427 -22.79 -3.91 -31.16
C TYR A 427 -21.90 -3.24 -32.22
N LEU A 428 -21.76 -3.83 -33.41
CA LEU A 428 -20.85 -3.35 -34.46
C LEU A 428 -21.45 -2.26 -35.36
N LEU A 429 -22.76 -2.29 -35.64
CA LEU A 429 -23.39 -1.42 -36.65
C LEU A 429 -24.33 -0.37 -36.05
N GLY A 430 -24.69 -0.47 -34.76
CA GLY A 430 -25.53 0.52 -34.07
C GLY A 430 -26.93 0.74 -34.66
N LYS A 431 -27.43 -0.20 -35.47
CA LYS A 431 -28.75 -0.14 -36.12
C LYS A 431 -29.71 -1.18 -35.53
N ASP A 432 -31.00 -0.84 -35.52
CA ASP A 432 -32.07 -1.78 -35.17
C ASP A 432 -32.17 -2.90 -36.22
N ILE A 433 -32.48 -4.11 -35.76
CA ILE A 433 -32.59 -5.32 -36.59
C ILE A 433 -33.92 -5.24 -37.37
N ASP A 434 -33.85 -5.31 -38.71
CA ASP A 434 -35.04 -5.33 -39.57
C ASP A 434 -35.40 -6.75 -40.05
N ASN A 435 -36.65 -6.90 -40.49
CA ASN A 435 -37.20 -8.19 -40.91
C ASN A 435 -36.54 -8.75 -42.18
N LYS A 436 -35.97 -7.89 -43.04
CA LYS A 436 -35.40 -8.30 -44.33
C LYS A 436 -34.04 -8.96 -44.12
N PHE A 437 -33.25 -8.47 -43.16
CA PHE A 437 -31.98 -9.06 -42.77
C PHE A 437 -32.15 -10.43 -42.08
N LEU A 438 -33.19 -10.58 -41.25
CA LEU A 438 -33.56 -11.85 -40.62
C LEU A 438 -33.90 -12.92 -41.66
N GLU A 439 -34.67 -12.55 -42.70
CA GLU A 439 -34.97 -13.44 -43.83
C GLU A 439 -33.71 -13.84 -44.61
N ASP A 440 -32.77 -12.90 -44.84
CA ASP A 440 -31.53 -13.16 -45.58
C ASP A 440 -30.54 -14.08 -44.83
N ILE A 441 -30.45 -13.99 -43.49
CA ILE A 441 -29.63 -14.93 -42.69
C ILE A 441 -30.20 -16.35 -42.78
N ILE A 442 -31.52 -16.49 -42.68
CA ILE A 442 -32.20 -17.79 -42.69
C ILE A 442 -32.11 -18.46 -44.06
N LYS A 443 -32.23 -17.68 -45.13
CA LYS A 443 -32.04 -18.16 -46.51
C LYS A 443 -30.64 -18.72 -46.74
N ASN A 444 -29.63 -18.12 -46.12
CA ASN A 444 -28.23 -18.53 -46.24
C ASN A 444 -27.83 -19.67 -45.29
N GLN A 445 -28.55 -19.90 -44.18
CA GLN A 445 -28.30 -21.07 -43.32
C GLN A 445 -28.62 -22.41 -44.01
N ASN A 446 -29.60 -22.45 -44.93
CA ASN A 446 -29.88 -23.66 -45.72
C ASN A 446 -28.76 -24.01 -46.73
N ASN A 447 -27.85 -23.08 -47.03
CA ASN A 447 -26.69 -23.36 -47.89
C ASN A 447 -25.49 -23.90 -47.10
N PHE A 448 -25.42 -23.68 -45.79
CA PHE A 448 -24.32 -24.19 -44.94
C PHE A 448 -24.56 -25.61 -44.38
N ILE A 449 -25.78 -26.15 -44.50
CA ILE A 449 -26.13 -27.49 -44.00
C ILE A 449 -25.99 -28.57 -45.10
N ASN A 450 -25.87 -28.18 -46.38
CA ASN A 450 -25.77 -29.13 -47.51
C ASN A 450 -24.35 -29.31 -48.08
N GLU A 451 -23.33 -28.66 -47.51
CA GLU A 451 -21.92 -28.96 -47.77
C GLU A 451 -21.24 -29.36 -46.46
N SER A 452 -21.52 -30.59 -46.01
CA SER A 452 -20.75 -31.31 -44.98
C SER A 452 -20.88 -32.81 -45.23
#